data_AF-A0A2N0QSK5-F1
#
_entry.id   AF-A0A2N0QSK5-F1
#
_cell.length_a   1.000
_cell.length_b   1.000
_cell.length_c   1.000
_cell.angle_alpha   90.00
_cell.angle_beta   90.00
_cell.angle_gamma   90.00
#
_symmetry.space_group_name_H-M   'P 1'
#
loop_
_entity.id
_entity.type
_entity.pdbx_description
1 polymer ?
#
loop_
_entity_poly.entity_id
_entity_poly.type
_entity_poly.pdbx_seq_one_letter_code
_entity_poly.pdbx_strand_id
1 'polypeptide(L)'
;VSASNLRVEATNKIIKDKLNRSSCLTNIVGEIQKIFDQQSKKVILNEYKNEILTREILSVMDEYFPELDKILREYLTLQILQKQHNQIAQSLCYNMVLIEDWLLLLDINILLLIINKRGICN
;
A
#
# COMPACT_ATOMS: atom_id res chain seq x y z
N VAL A 1 22.63 10.94 57.34
CA VAL A 1 22.50 9.87 56.31
C VAL A 1 23.85 9.17 56.20
N SER A 2 23.90 7.85 56.34
CA SER A 2 25.17 7.10 56.35
C SER A 2 25.77 7.02 54.94
N ALA A 3 27.10 6.91 54.84
CA ALA A 3 27.80 6.75 53.55
C ALA A 3 27.31 5.52 52.74
N SER A 4 26.76 4.51 53.42
CA SER A 4 26.13 3.34 52.80
C SER A 4 24.86 3.71 52.02
N ASN A 5 23.99 4.55 52.61
CA ASN A 5 22.73 4.97 51.96
C ASN A 5 22.99 5.79 50.69
N LEU A 6 23.98 6.68 50.72
CA LEU A 6 24.34 7.50 49.54
C LEU A 6 24.83 6.64 48.37
N ARG A 7 25.60 5.57 48.64
CA ARG A 7 26.06 4.64 47.60
C ARG A 7 24.91 3.85 46.97
N VAL A 8 23.96 3.41 47.78
CA VAL A 8 22.75 2.71 47.30
C VAL A 8 21.91 3.64 46.42
N GLU A 9 21.72 4.89 46.83
CA GLU A 9 20.95 5.87 46.05
C GLU A 9 21.59 6.21 44.70
N ALA A 10 22.92 6.40 44.66
CA ALA A 10 23.65 6.62 43.43
C ALA A 10 23.54 5.41 42.46
N THR A 11 23.61 4.19 43.01
CA THR A 11 23.47 2.95 42.23
C THR A 11 22.06 2.81 41.65
N ASN A 12 21.02 3.09 42.45
CA ASN A 12 19.64 3.05 42.00
C ASN A 12 19.36 4.07 40.88
N LYS A 13 19.95 5.26 40.96
CA LYS A 13 19.87 6.27 39.89
C LYS A 13 20.45 5.75 38.58
N ILE A 14 21.64 5.14 38.62
CA ILE A 14 22.28 4.55 37.43
C ILE A 14 21.43 3.42 36.84
N ILE A 15 20.87 2.55 37.68
CA ILE A 15 20.01 1.45 37.24
C ILE A 15 18.75 2.01 36.55
N LYS A 16 18.10 3.00 37.16
CA LYS A 16 16.90 3.64 36.61
C LYS A 16 17.18 4.32 35.27
N ASP A 17 18.29 5.03 35.15
CA ASP A 17 18.69 5.69 33.90
C ASP A 17 18.97 4.67 32.79
N LYS A 18 19.66 3.55 33.12
CA LYS A 18 19.88 2.46 32.16
C LYS A 18 18.57 1.79 31.73
N LEU A 19 17.65 1.55 32.65
CA LEU A 19 16.34 0.96 32.37
C LEU A 19 15.50 1.86 31.45
N ASN A 20 15.44 3.17 31.74
CA ASN A 20 14.72 4.16 30.94
C ASN A 20 15.27 4.24 29.51
N ARG A 21 16.61 4.25 29.37
CA ARG A 21 17.25 4.25 28.05
C ARG A 21 16.95 2.96 27.28
N SER A 22 16.94 1.81 27.95
CA SER A 22 16.57 0.52 27.34
C SER A 22 15.13 0.54 26.80
N SER A 23 14.17 1.05 27.59
CA SER A 23 12.77 1.18 27.17
C SER A 23 12.62 2.10 25.96
N CYS A 24 13.33 3.23 25.94
CA CYS A 24 13.37 4.13 24.78
C CYS A 24 13.89 3.43 23.52
N LEU A 25 14.98 2.65 23.65
CA LEU A 25 15.52 1.87 22.53
C LEU A 25 14.51 0.85 22.00
N THR A 26 13.83 0.11 22.89
CA THR A 26 12.80 -0.87 22.47
C THR A 26 11.66 -0.19 21.72
N ASN A 27 11.21 0.99 22.16
CA ASN A 27 10.18 1.75 21.46
C ASN A 27 10.65 2.17 20.06
N ILE A 28 11.89 2.67 19.94
CA ILE A 28 12.48 3.05 18.64
C ILE A 28 12.57 1.84 17.71
N VAL A 29 13.01 0.68 18.21
CA VAL A 29 13.06 -0.56 17.42
C VAL A 29 11.66 -0.96 16.93
N GLY A 30 10.64 -0.84 17.79
CA GLY A 30 9.25 -1.10 17.42
C GLY A 30 8.74 -0.18 16.31
N GLU A 31 9.04 1.11 16.39
CA GLU A 31 8.66 2.08 15.34
C GLU A 31 9.42 1.85 14.03
N ILE A 32 10.71 1.52 14.10
CA ILE A 32 11.50 1.15 12.91
C ILE A 32 10.90 -0.08 12.24
N GLN A 33 10.56 -1.12 13.00
CA GLN A 33 9.95 -2.33 12.45
C GLN A 33 8.61 -2.02 11.77
N LYS A 34 7.75 -1.20 12.38
CA LYS A 34 6.48 -0.76 11.76
C LYS A 34 6.72 -0.03 10.43
N ILE A 35 7.72 0.84 10.37
CA ILE A 35 8.07 1.55 9.13
C ILE A 35 8.53 0.56 8.05
N PHE A 36 9.38 -0.41 8.42
CA PHE A 36 9.82 -1.46 7.49
C PHE A 36 8.64 -2.30 6.98
N ASP A 37 7.72 -2.71 7.85
CA ASP A 37 6.56 -3.49 7.48
C ASP A 37 5.63 -2.69 6.54
N GLN A 38 5.44 -1.40 6.82
CA GLN A 38 4.68 -0.49 5.95
C GLN A 38 5.36 -0.32 4.59
N GLN A 39 6.68 -0.12 4.57
CA GLN A 39 7.45 0.00 3.33
C GLN A 39 7.39 -1.27 2.50
N SER A 40 7.54 -2.45 3.13
CA SER A 40 7.43 -3.74 2.46
C SER A 40 6.06 -3.93 1.82
N LYS A 41 4.97 -3.64 2.54
CA LYS A 41 3.61 -3.67 1.99
C LYS A 41 3.43 -2.70 0.82
N LYS A 42 4.01 -1.50 0.93
CA LYS A 42 3.97 -0.49 -0.15
C LYS A 42 4.69 -0.94 -1.41
N VAL A 43 5.84 -1.61 -1.27
CA VAL A 43 6.60 -2.17 -2.41
C VAL A 43 5.77 -3.23 -3.14
N ILE A 44 5.22 -4.19 -2.40
CA ILE A 44 4.36 -5.25 -2.97
C ILE A 44 3.14 -4.65 -3.67
N LEU A 45 2.48 -3.66 -3.06
CA LEU A 45 1.34 -2.97 -3.66
C LEU A 45 1.74 -2.24 -4.94
N ASN A 46 2.92 -1.61 -4.97
CA ASN A 46 3.39 -0.88 -6.14
C ASN A 46 3.75 -1.83 -7.29
N GLU A 47 4.35 -2.98 -7.00
CA GLU A 47 4.60 -4.05 -7.98
C GLU A 47 3.28 -4.57 -8.56
N TYR A 48 2.30 -4.89 -7.72
CA TYR A 48 0.97 -5.32 -8.15
C TYR A 48 0.24 -4.26 -8.98
N LYS A 49 0.33 -2.99 -8.57
CA LYS A 49 -0.22 -1.86 -9.32
C LYS A 49 0.39 -1.81 -10.73
N ASN A 50 1.70 -1.92 -10.84
CA ASN A 50 2.38 -1.86 -12.13
C ASN A 50 2.05 -3.06 -13.02
N GLU A 51 1.92 -4.26 -12.46
CA GLU A 51 1.49 -5.44 -13.21
C GLU A 51 0.04 -5.33 -13.72
N ILE A 52 -0.89 -4.87 -12.89
CA ILE A 52 -2.28 -4.63 -13.29
C ILE A 52 -2.35 -3.54 -14.35
N LEU A 53 -1.73 -2.38 -14.10
CA LEU A 53 -1.74 -1.26 -15.03
C LEU A 53 -1.24 -1.69 -16.42
N THR A 54 -0.20 -2.52 -16.48
CA THR A 54 0.36 -2.95 -17.77
C THR A 54 -0.54 -3.95 -18.50
N ARG A 55 -1.31 -4.78 -17.78
CA ARG A 55 -2.16 -5.83 -18.38
C ARG A 55 -3.58 -5.38 -18.66
N GLU A 56 -4.16 -4.53 -17.81
CA GLU A 56 -5.58 -4.14 -17.88
C GLU A 56 -5.84 -2.87 -18.69
N ILE A 57 -4.85 -1.97 -18.90
CA ILE A 57 -5.04 -0.76 -19.73
C ILE A 57 -5.56 -1.09 -21.14
N LEU A 58 -5.14 -2.22 -21.70
CA LEU A 58 -5.58 -2.68 -23.02
C LEU A 58 -6.99 -3.32 -23.02
N SER A 59 -7.56 -3.62 -21.85
CA SER A 59 -8.84 -4.36 -21.68
C SER A 59 -9.93 -3.56 -20.95
N VAL A 60 -9.61 -2.42 -20.33
CA VAL A 60 -10.56 -1.66 -19.47
C VAL A 60 -11.85 -1.26 -20.19
N MET A 61 -11.74 -0.86 -21.46
CA MET A 61 -12.92 -0.48 -22.25
C MET A 61 -13.82 -1.68 -22.53
N ASP A 62 -13.23 -2.81 -22.91
CA ASP A 62 -13.95 -4.03 -23.25
C ASP A 62 -14.53 -4.71 -21.98
N GLU A 63 -13.87 -4.57 -20.83
CA GLU A 63 -14.25 -5.21 -19.57
C GLU A 63 -15.28 -4.41 -18.75
N TYR A 64 -15.11 -3.09 -18.63
CA TYR A 64 -15.94 -2.26 -17.75
C TYR A 64 -16.93 -1.39 -18.50
N PHE A 65 -16.64 -1.04 -19.75
CA PHE A 65 -17.46 -0.13 -20.55
C PHE A 65 -17.78 -0.67 -21.96
N PRO A 66 -18.17 -1.96 -22.12
CA PRO A 66 -18.34 -2.58 -23.43
C PRO A 66 -19.37 -1.85 -24.31
N GLU A 67 -20.42 -1.31 -23.69
CA GLU A 67 -21.51 -0.66 -24.42
C GLU A 67 -21.09 0.74 -24.89
N LEU A 68 -20.24 1.41 -24.12
CA LEU A 68 -19.62 2.66 -24.52
C LEU A 68 -18.60 2.42 -25.63
N ASP A 69 -17.76 1.39 -25.51
CA ASP A 69 -16.79 1.00 -26.54
C ASP A 69 -17.48 0.71 -27.87
N LYS A 70 -18.61 -0.02 -27.84
CA LYS A 70 -19.43 -0.27 -29.03
C LYS A 70 -19.89 1.03 -29.70
N ILE A 71 -20.43 1.98 -28.93
CA ILE A 71 -20.86 3.28 -29.47
C ILE A 71 -19.67 4.03 -30.06
N LEU A 72 -18.54 4.08 -29.35
CA LEU A 72 -17.35 4.78 -29.84
C LEU A 72 -16.84 4.19 -31.16
N ARG A 73 -16.89 2.87 -31.34
CA ARG A 73 -16.53 2.20 -32.60
C ARG A 73 -17.45 2.54 -33.76
N GLU A 74 -18.73 2.78 -33.50
CA GLU A 74 -19.72 3.15 -34.54
C GLU A 74 -19.49 4.57 -35.07
N TYR A 75 -18.97 5.48 -34.24
CA TYR A 75 -18.89 6.91 -34.58
C TYR A 75 -17.46 7.47 -34.76
N LEU A 76 -16.43 6.75 -34.34
CA LEU A 76 -15.04 7.24 -34.39
C LEU A 76 -14.18 6.49 -35.39
N THR A 77 -13.24 7.22 -35.99
CA THR A 77 -12.14 6.60 -36.74
C THR A 77 -11.18 5.92 -35.77
N LEU A 78 -10.50 4.87 -36.24
CA LEU A 78 -9.61 4.04 -35.42
C LEU A 78 -8.56 4.86 -34.64
N GLN A 79 -8.02 5.91 -35.25
CA GLN A 79 -7.02 6.79 -34.61
C GLN A 79 -7.61 7.58 -33.43
N ILE A 80 -8.84 8.10 -33.57
CA ILE A 80 -9.51 8.86 -32.51
C ILE A 80 -9.98 7.91 -31.42
N LEU A 81 -10.50 6.73 -31.79
CA LEU A 81 -10.91 5.69 -30.87
C LEU A 81 -9.76 5.26 -29.94
N GLN A 82 -8.59 4.99 -30.52
CA GLN A 82 -7.40 4.60 -29.75
C GLN A 82 -6.97 5.71 -28.78
N LYS A 83 -7.09 6.98 -29.19
CA LYS A 83 -6.79 8.13 -28.33
C LYS A 83 -7.78 8.25 -27.17
N GLN A 84 -9.07 8.01 -27.41
CA GLN A 84 -10.11 8.00 -26.39
C GLN A 84 -9.88 6.89 -25.37
N HIS A 85 -9.58 5.67 -25.83
CA HIS A 85 -9.29 4.54 -24.93
C HIS A 85 -8.10 4.83 -24.02
N ASN A 86 -7.02 5.38 -24.60
CA ASN A 86 -5.85 5.77 -23.82
C ASN A 86 -6.18 6.84 -22.78
N GLN A 87 -7.02 7.83 -23.12
CA GLN A 87 -7.43 8.88 -22.17
C GLN A 87 -8.30 8.34 -21.03
N ILE A 88 -9.24 7.45 -21.34
CA ILE A 88 -10.12 6.81 -20.34
C ILE A 88 -9.29 5.94 -19.41
N ALA A 89 -8.42 5.10 -19.97
CA ALA A 89 -7.51 4.27 -19.18
C ALA A 89 -6.62 5.13 -18.26
N GLN A 90 -6.01 6.19 -18.78
CA GLN A 90 -5.19 7.11 -17.99
C GLN A 90 -5.98 7.80 -16.86
N SER A 91 -7.22 8.23 -17.14
CA SER A 91 -8.10 8.85 -16.13
C SER A 91 -8.42 7.90 -14.99
N LEU A 92 -8.73 6.64 -15.31
CA LEU A 92 -9.00 5.60 -14.31
C LEU A 92 -7.75 5.28 -13.48
N CYS A 93 -6.59 5.21 -14.13
CA CYS A 93 -5.31 5.04 -13.44
C CYS A 93 -5.03 6.21 -12.48
N TYR A 94 -5.30 7.45 -12.90
CA TYR A 94 -5.11 8.64 -12.07
C TYR A 94 -6.03 8.63 -10.84
N ASN A 95 -7.31 8.26 -11.00
CA ASN A 95 -8.23 8.12 -9.88
C ASN A 95 -7.82 6.98 -8.92
N MET A 96 -7.31 5.85 -9.44
CA MET A 96 -6.79 4.76 -8.63
C MET A 96 -5.55 5.17 -7.82
N VAL A 97 -4.68 6.01 -8.39
CA VAL A 97 -3.54 6.62 -7.71
C VAL A 97 -4.00 7.59 -6.63
N LEU A 98 -5.09 8.34 -6.86
CA LEU A 98 -5.63 9.32 -5.89
C LEU A 98 -6.31 8.66 -4.68
N ILE A 99 -6.75 7.41 -4.79
CA ILE A 99 -7.14 6.53 -3.66
C ILE A 99 -5.87 6.07 -2.91
N GLU A 100 -4.85 6.92 -2.75
CA GLU A 100 -3.52 6.55 -2.24
C GLU A 100 -3.54 6.08 -0.76
N ASP A 101 -4.64 6.31 -0.04
CA ASP A 101 -4.94 5.70 1.26
C ASP A 101 -5.56 4.29 1.13
N TRP A 102 -5.09 3.49 0.17
CA TRP A 102 -5.45 2.06 0.05
C TRP A 102 -5.20 1.28 1.37
N LEU A 103 -4.28 1.75 2.21
CA LEU A 103 -4.04 1.23 3.57
C LEU A 103 -5.30 1.25 4.46
N LEU A 104 -6.23 2.19 4.25
CA LEU A 104 -7.51 2.26 4.97
C LEU A 104 -8.57 1.29 4.43
N LEU A 105 -8.44 0.85 3.18
CA LEU A 105 -9.39 -0.05 2.49
C LEU A 105 -8.92 -1.51 2.44
N LEU A 106 -7.64 -1.76 2.69
CA LEU A 106 -7.02 -3.09 2.72
C LEU A 106 -7.31 -3.79 4.04
N ASP A 107 -8.57 -4.15 4.25
CA ASP A 107 -8.90 -5.25 5.13
C ASP A 107 -8.41 -6.55 4.45
N ILE A 108 -7.66 -7.39 5.17
CA ILE A 108 -6.92 -8.56 4.64
C ILE A 108 -7.83 -9.51 3.82
N ASN A 109 -9.13 -9.50 4.11
CA ASN A 109 -10.17 -10.27 3.43
C ASN A 109 -10.36 -9.90 1.95
N ILE A 110 -10.16 -8.64 1.56
CA ILE A 110 -10.34 -8.21 0.16
C ILE A 110 -9.15 -8.67 -0.69
N LEU A 111 -7.93 -8.62 -0.15
CA LEU A 111 -6.73 -9.12 -0.84
C LEU A 111 -6.85 -10.63 -1.10
N LEU A 112 -7.33 -11.39 -0.11
CA LEU A 112 -7.62 -12.82 -0.24
C LEU A 112 -8.74 -13.11 -1.25
N LEU A 113 -9.78 -12.27 -1.33
CA LEU A 113 -10.84 -12.39 -2.34
C LEU A 113 -10.33 -12.15 -3.77
N ILE A 114 -9.45 -11.17 -3.96
CA ILE A 114 -8.83 -10.86 -5.26
C ILE A 114 -7.86 -11.96 -5.67
N ILE A 115 -7.07 -12.49 -4.72
CA ILE A 115 -6.16 -13.63 -4.95
C ILE A 115 -6.96 -14.91 -5.23
N ASN A 116 -8.00 -15.22 -4.44
CA ASN A 116 -8.81 -16.42 -4.61
C ASN A 116 -9.69 -16.39 -5.87
N LYS A 117 -10.15 -15.21 -6.33
CA LYS A 117 -10.85 -15.13 -7.63
C LYS A 117 -9.95 -15.50 -8.81
N ARG A 118 -8.62 -15.34 -8.71
CA ARG A 118 -7.66 -15.85 -9.72
C ARG A 118 -7.33 -17.34 -9.53
N GLY A 119 -7.67 -17.96 -8.40
CA GLY A 119 -7.41 -19.38 -8.10
C GLY A 119 -8.56 -20.35 -8.43
N ILE A 120 -9.73 -19.86 -8.88
CA ILE A 120 -10.91 -20.70 -9.18
C ILE A 120 -11.11 -20.90 -10.70
N CYS A 121 -10.24 -20.34 -11.54
CA CYS A 121 -10.24 -20.59 -12.98
C CYS A 121 -8.98 -21.36 -13.39
N ASN A 122 -8.89 -22.64 -13.01
CA ASN A 122 -8.19 -23.69 -13.75
C ASN A 122 -8.77 -25.05 -13.36
#